data_AF-A0A941D8Z1-F1
#
_entry.id   AF-A0A941D8Z1-F1
#
_cell.length_a   1.000
_cell.length_b   1.000
_cell.length_c   1.000
_cell.angle_alpha   90.00
_cell.angle_beta   90.00
_cell.angle_gamma   90.00
#
_symmetry.space_group_name_H-M   'P 1'
#
loop_
_entity.id
_entity.type
_entity.pdbx_description
1 polymer ?
#
loop_
_entity_poly.entity_id
_entity_poly.type
_entity_poly.pdbx_seq_one_letter_code
_entity_poly.pdbx_strand_id
1 'polypeptide(L)'
;MEHSFVSDGEVHEAMATGHLPWFFTKRPMPENATTRGTAPQGGIVAGVTDLAHYLAVQMNGRDDVLSADGKRAMMRPAGAASPFYGFGWFVDTEAGTVWHTGTSPGFEATATMLPAQGKAVVVLVNGGSGVGFGETAPLRDAITARALGLDDASSGSRLPQKALFLGLLLLPALYLLATVWAWHRRATIRAKSGWFGLFSLWFPLLTTGVAAWVVLSLAPTLIGSPLGTISRFQPDLGVALTATAVTGVLWALGRLVVAYTGDGRPRLRASTPAGPASPPGPGGV
;
A
#
# COMPACT_ATOMS: atom_id res chain seq x y z
N MET A 1 -5.86 -14.83 -33.12
CA MET A 1 -6.03 -13.99 -31.92
C MET A 1 -6.88 -12.81 -32.35
N GLU A 2 -8.20 -12.91 -32.17
CA GLU A 2 -9.19 -11.94 -32.66
C GLU A 2 -9.74 -11.04 -31.53
N HIS A 3 -9.45 -11.39 -30.28
CA HIS A 3 -9.88 -10.71 -29.06
C HIS A 3 -8.67 -10.24 -28.26
N SER A 4 -7.71 -9.63 -28.95
CA SER A 4 -6.52 -9.05 -28.36
C SER A 4 -6.09 -7.78 -29.09
N PHE A 5 -5.62 -6.79 -28.34
CA PHE A 5 -5.08 -5.55 -28.90
C PHE A 5 -4.02 -4.94 -27.98
N VAL A 6 -3.26 -3.99 -28.53
CA VAL A 6 -2.25 -3.22 -27.78
C VAL A 6 -2.89 -1.92 -27.31
N SER A 7 -2.68 -1.56 -26.05
CA SER A 7 -3.12 -0.32 -25.43
C SER A 7 -2.83 0.89 -26.31
N ASP A 8 -3.89 1.60 -26.67
CA ASP A 8 -3.91 2.66 -27.67
C ASP A 8 -4.36 4.02 -27.10
N GLY A 9 -4.66 4.08 -25.81
CA GLY A 9 -5.15 5.31 -25.16
C GLY A 9 -6.68 5.42 -25.12
N GLU A 10 -7.40 4.48 -25.72
CA GLU A 10 -8.85 4.53 -25.87
C GLU A 10 -9.57 3.63 -24.85
N VAL A 11 -10.89 3.81 -24.74
CA VAL A 11 -11.80 2.93 -24.00
C VAL A 11 -12.44 1.96 -24.98
N HIS A 12 -12.41 0.67 -24.65
CA HIS A 12 -12.99 -0.38 -25.49
C HIS A 12 -14.13 -1.08 -24.74
N GLU A 13 -15.34 -1.06 -25.29
CA GLU A 13 -16.54 -1.63 -24.63
C GLU A 13 -16.41 -3.13 -24.31
N ALA A 14 -15.64 -3.86 -25.12
CA ALA A 14 -15.40 -5.29 -24.92
C ALA A 14 -14.50 -5.60 -23.70
N MET A 15 -13.84 -4.59 -23.10
CA MET A 15 -13.00 -4.78 -21.92
C MET A 15 -13.84 -4.96 -20.66
N ALA A 16 -13.44 -5.90 -19.81
CA ALA A 16 -13.96 -5.98 -18.45
C ALA A 16 -13.65 -4.69 -17.67
N THR A 17 -14.53 -4.31 -16.74
CA THR A 17 -14.24 -3.25 -15.77
C THR A 17 -13.30 -3.77 -14.69
N GLY A 18 -12.20 -3.06 -14.47
CA GLY A 18 -11.25 -3.38 -13.41
C GLY A 18 -11.78 -2.96 -12.04
N HIS A 19 -11.39 -3.67 -10.98
CA HIS A 19 -11.84 -3.36 -9.63
C HIS A 19 -10.66 -3.21 -8.66
N LEU A 20 -10.59 -2.08 -7.98
CA LEU A 20 -9.55 -1.79 -7.00
C LEU A 20 -9.96 -2.27 -5.61
N PRO A 21 -8.99 -2.72 -4.77
CA PRO A 21 -9.21 -2.93 -3.34
C PRO A 21 -9.87 -1.71 -2.67
N TRP A 22 -10.88 -1.97 -1.86
CA TRP A 22 -11.55 -0.97 -1.06
C TRP A 22 -11.93 -1.54 0.31
N PHE A 23 -10.95 -1.59 1.21
CA PHE A 23 -11.02 -2.19 2.52
C PHE A 23 -11.39 -3.68 2.43
N PHE A 24 -12.57 -4.06 2.91
CA PHE A 24 -13.02 -5.45 2.91
C PHE A 24 -13.68 -5.88 1.60
N THR A 25 -13.77 -4.98 0.61
CA THR A 25 -14.43 -5.22 -0.67
C THR A 25 -13.58 -4.68 -1.84
N LYS A 26 -14.20 -4.59 -3.03
CA LYS A 26 -13.64 -3.99 -4.23
C LYS A 26 -14.54 -2.86 -4.73
N ARG A 27 -13.95 -1.86 -5.36
CA ARG A 27 -14.67 -0.78 -6.04
C ARG A 27 -14.31 -0.78 -7.52
N PRO A 28 -15.29 -0.66 -8.44
CA PRO A 28 -14.98 -0.53 -9.86
C PRO A 28 -14.12 0.70 -10.13
N MET A 29 -13.23 0.60 -11.11
CA MET A 29 -12.44 1.74 -11.58
C MET A 29 -13.34 2.78 -12.22
N PRO A 30 -13.09 4.08 -11.96
CA PRO A 30 -13.89 5.16 -12.55
C PRO A 30 -13.62 5.32 -14.05
N GLU A 31 -12.41 4.97 -14.49
CA GLU A 31 -11.96 5.09 -15.87
C GLU A 31 -11.35 3.75 -16.30
N ASN A 32 -11.67 3.33 -17.52
CA ASN A 32 -11.26 2.04 -18.09
C ASN A 32 -10.41 2.23 -19.36
N ALA A 33 -9.88 3.44 -19.58
CA ALA A 33 -9.07 3.77 -20.74
C ALA A 33 -7.70 3.08 -20.66
N THR A 34 -7.22 2.57 -21.79
CA THR A 34 -5.86 2.05 -21.89
C THR A 34 -4.85 3.20 -21.94
N THR A 35 -3.55 2.90 -21.85
CA THR A 35 -2.51 3.94 -21.98
C THR A 35 -1.42 3.51 -22.94
N ARG A 36 -1.10 4.36 -23.93
CA ARG A 36 -0.04 4.09 -24.92
C ARG A 36 1.33 3.87 -24.28
N GLY A 37 1.62 4.58 -23.18
CA GLY A 37 2.90 4.46 -22.48
C GLY A 37 3.16 3.08 -21.87
N THR A 38 2.10 2.29 -21.62
CA THR A 38 2.23 0.94 -21.07
C THR A 38 2.31 -0.16 -22.13
N ALA A 39 2.06 0.17 -23.40
CA ALA A 39 1.99 -0.78 -24.51
C ALA A 39 3.11 -1.84 -24.49
N PRO A 40 4.42 -1.49 -24.40
CA PRO A 40 5.49 -2.50 -24.48
C PRO A 40 5.74 -3.27 -23.17
N GLN A 41 5.31 -2.74 -22.01
CA GLN A 41 5.66 -3.30 -20.70
C GLN A 41 4.52 -4.07 -20.02
N GLY A 42 3.32 -4.08 -20.62
CA GLY A 42 2.13 -4.72 -20.03
C GLY A 42 0.80 -4.28 -20.63
N GLY A 43 0.81 -3.45 -21.66
CA GLY A 43 -0.39 -2.93 -22.33
C GLY A 43 -0.94 -3.86 -23.41
N ILE A 44 -0.86 -5.17 -23.24
CA ILE A 44 -1.59 -6.10 -24.11
C ILE A 44 -2.88 -6.48 -23.40
N VAL A 45 -4.01 -6.17 -24.04
CA VAL A 45 -5.34 -6.59 -23.58
C VAL A 45 -5.72 -7.81 -24.40
N ALA A 46 -6.09 -8.91 -23.75
CA ALA A 46 -6.43 -10.15 -24.45
C ALA A 46 -7.45 -10.98 -23.67
N GLY A 47 -8.30 -11.72 -24.40
CA GLY A 47 -9.14 -12.77 -23.84
C GLY A 47 -8.34 -14.03 -23.46
N VAL A 48 -8.92 -14.86 -22.57
CA VAL A 48 -8.28 -16.10 -22.11
C VAL A 48 -7.99 -17.08 -23.25
N THR A 49 -8.88 -17.17 -24.24
CA THR A 49 -8.72 -18.06 -25.41
C THR A 49 -7.52 -17.66 -26.26
N ASP A 50 -7.32 -16.36 -26.50
CA ASP A 50 -6.20 -15.86 -27.28
C ASP A 50 -4.88 -16.08 -26.57
N LEU A 51 -4.83 -15.86 -25.25
CA LEU A 51 -3.65 -16.18 -24.44
C LEU A 51 -3.38 -17.69 -24.43
N ALA A 52 -4.41 -18.55 -24.34
CA ALA A 52 -4.22 -20.00 -24.40
C ALA A 52 -3.63 -20.46 -25.75
N HIS A 53 -4.10 -19.89 -26.87
CA HIS A 53 -3.50 -20.12 -28.18
C HIS A 53 -2.04 -19.65 -28.24
N TYR A 54 -1.73 -18.48 -27.69
CA TYR A 54 -0.37 -17.97 -27.61
C TYR A 54 0.55 -18.92 -26.83
N LEU A 55 0.13 -19.41 -25.67
CA LEU A 55 0.92 -20.39 -24.89
C LEU A 55 1.08 -21.72 -25.64
N ALA A 56 0.04 -22.19 -26.34
CA ALA A 56 0.13 -23.40 -27.15
C ALA A 56 1.17 -23.26 -28.29
N VAL A 57 1.20 -22.10 -28.95
CA VAL A 57 2.22 -21.76 -29.97
C VAL A 57 3.62 -21.73 -29.37
N GLN A 58 3.76 -21.17 -28.17
CA GLN A 58 5.04 -21.10 -27.46
C GLN A 58 5.64 -22.50 -27.19
N MET A 59 4.79 -23.50 -26.95
CA MET A 59 5.21 -24.88 -26.62
C MET A 59 5.18 -25.87 -27.81
N ASN A 60 4.68 -25.47 -28.99
CA ASN A 60 4.37 -26.42 -30.08
C ASN A 60 5.60 -27.09 -30.74
N GLY A 61 6.82 -26.62 -30.46
CA GLY A 61 8.07 -27.16 -31.02
C GLY A 61 8.26 -26.95 -32.53
N ARG A 62 7.47 -26.08 -33.16
CA ARG A 62 7.51 -25.80 -34.60
C ARG A 62 8.08 -24.44 -34.89
N ASP A 63 8.56 -24.22 -36.10
CA ASP A 63 8.84 -22.89 -36.60
C ASP A 63 7.53 -22.21 -37.03
N ASP A 64 7.35 -20.97 -36.61
CA ASP A 64 6.20 -20.12 -36.98
C ASP A 64 6.64 -18.65 -37.09
N VAL A 65 6.05 -17.73 -36.32
CA VAL A 65 6.55 -16.35 -36.20
C VAL A 65 7.93 -16.35 -35.55
N LEU A 66 8.20 -17.32 -34.68
CA LEU A 66 9.51 -17.59 -34.09
C LEU A 66 9.97 -19.01 -34.43
N SER A 67 11.28 -19.22 -34.49
CA SER A 67 11.82 -20.57 -34.59
C SER A 67 11.56 -21.37 -33.32
N ALA A 68 11.47 -22.70 -33.43
CA ALA A 68 11.38 -23.59 -32.29
C ALA A 68 12.55 -23.37 -31.30
N ASP A 69 13.75 -23.12 -31.83
CA ASP A 69 14.94 -22.80 -31.05
C ASP A 69 14.81 -21.47 -30.31
N GLY A 70 14.27 -20.44 -30.96
CA GLY A 70 13.98 -19.15 -30.34
C GLY A 70 12.99 -19.30 -29.18
N LYS A 71 11.91 -20.05 -29.38
CA LYS A 71 10.91 -20.31 -28.33
C LYS A 71 11.49 -21.08 -27.14
N ARG A 72 12.34 -22.08 -27.39
CA ARG A 72 13.09 -22.77 -26.32
C ARG A 72 14.06 -21.84 -25.61
N ALA A 73 14.71 -20.94 -26.32
CA ALA A 73 15.63 -19.96 -25.73
C ALA A 73 14.90 -18.96 -24.83
N MET A 74 13.66 -18.58 -25.16
CA MET A 74 12.83 -17.71 -24.29
C MET A 74 12.45 -18.38 -22.97
N MET A 75 12.26 -19.70 -22.99
CA MET A 75 11.74 -20.50 -21.86
C MET A 75 12.82 -21.21 -21.03
N ARG A 76 14.10 -20.85 -21.20
CA ARG A 76 15.22 -21.36 -20.39
C ARG A 76 15.87 -20.21 -19.63
N PRO A 77 16.60 -20.49 -18.54
CA PRO A 77 17.34 -19.45 -17.83
C PRO A 77 18.27 -18.68 -18.78
N ALA A 78 18.30 -17.35 -18.66
CA ALA A 78 19.13 -16.49 -19.51
C ALA A 78 20.63 -16.63 -19.21
N GLY A 79 21.00 -17.26 -18.09
CA GLY A 79 22.36 -17.63 -17.73
C GLY A 79 22.55 -17.77 -16.22
N ALA A 80 23.78 -17.99 -15.77
CA ALA A 80 24.09 -18.13 -14.35
C ALA A 80 23.71 -16.89 -13.51
N ALA A 81 23.73 -15.70 -14.11
CA ALA A 81 23.32 -14.45 -13.47
C ALA A 81 21.80 -14.27 -13.40
N SER A 82 21.03 -15.05 -14.16
CA SER A 82 19.56 -15.03 -14.16
C SER A 82 19.02 -16.45 -14.24
N PRO A 83 19.21 -17.25 -13.18
CA PRO A 83 18.89 -18.67 -13.19
C PRO A 83 17.38 -18.95 -13.18
N PHE A 84 16.56 -17.96 -12.81
CA PHE A 84 15.10 -18.10 -12.66
C PHE A 84 14.30 -17.26 -13.67
N TYR A 85 14.95 -16.70 -14.68
CA TYR A 85 14.30 -15.86 -15.69
C TYR A 85 14.91 -16.07 -17.08
N GLY A 86 14.05 -16.21 -18.09
CA GLY A 86 14.39 -16.29 -19.50
C GLY A 86 14.11 -14.98 -20.23
N PHE A 87 13.70 -15.06 -21.50
CA PHE A 87 13.27 -13.86 -22.24
C PHE A 87 11.77 -13.64 -22.06
N GLY A 88 11.42 -12.89 -21.02
CA GLY A 88 10.04 -12.51 -20.71
C GLY A 88 9.26 -13.56 -19.90
N TRP A 89 9.95 -14.56 -19.33
CA TRP A 89 9.34 -15.64 -18.56
C TRP A 89 10.14 -15.92 -17.30
N PHE A 90 9.45 -16.12 -16.17
CA PHE A 90 10.02 -16.79 -15.02
C PHE A 90 10.16 -18.28 -15.33
N VAL A 91 11.24 -18.89 -14.85
CA VAL A 91 11.58 -20.28 -15.11
C VAL A 91 11.88 -20.98 -13.80
N ASP A 92 11.14 -22.05 -13.54
CA ASP A 92 11.44 -23.01 -12.50
C ASP A 92 11.87 -24.33 -13.16
N THR A 93 13.17 -24.59 -13.17
CA THR A 93 13.73 -25.79 -13.79
C THR A 93 13.45 -27.06 -12.99
N GLU A 94 13.20 -26.95 -11.68
CA GLU A 94 12.92 -28.10 -10.81
C GLU A 94 11.47 -28.57 -11.01
N ALA A 95 10.52 -27.63 -10.96
CA ALA A 95 9.12 -27.92 -11.25
C ALA A 95 8.83 -28.08 -12.76
N GLY A 96 9.78 -27.70 -13.62
CA GLY A 96 9.61 -27.69 -15.07
C GLY A 96 8.56 -26.70 -15.56
N THR A 97 8.31 -25.64 -14.78
CA THR A 97 7.30 -24.62 -15.08
C THR A 97 7.91 -23.36 -15.66
N VAL A 98 7.17 -22.73 -16.56
CA VAL A 98 7.52 -21.45 -17.18
C VAL A 98 6.31 -20.54 -17.08
N TRP A 99 6.46 -19.37 -16.48
CA TRP A 99 5.31 -18.56 -16.14
C TRP A 99 5.59 -17.06 -16.17
N HIS A 100 4.52 -16.28 -16.23
CA HIS A 100 4.59 -14.84 -16.02
C HIS A 100 3.31 -14.34 -15.37
N THR A 101 3.45 -13.30 -14.55
CA THR A 101 2.33 -12.60 -13.95
C THR A 101 2.24 -11.18 -14.49
N GLY A 102 1.04 -10.63 -14.55
CA GLY A 102 0.80 -9.23 -14.92
C GLY A 102 -0.12 -8.58 -13.90
N THR A 103 0.18 -7.33 -13.57
CA THR A 103 -0.64 -6.51 -12.67
C THR A 103 -0.78 -5.13 -13.30
N SER A 104 -2.03 -4.72 -13.52
CA SER A 104 -2.42 -3.34 -13.81
C SER A 104 -3.41 -2.89 -12.74
N PRO A 105 -3.63 -1.58 -12.51
CA PRO A 105 -4.66 -1.14 -11.59
C PRO A 105 -5.98 -1.85 -11.92
N GLY A 106 -6.53 -2.59 -10.95
CA GLY A 106 -7.80 -3.29 -11.10
C GLY A 106 -7.78 -4.61 -11.88
N PHE A 107 -6.63 -5.09 -12.36
CA PHE A 107 -6.52 -6.34 -13.12
C PHE A 107 -5.27 -7.14 -12.74
N GLU A 108 -5.41 -8.46 -12.76
CA GLU A 108 -4.34 -9.41 -12.45
C GLU A 108 -4.38 -10.56 -13.47
N ALA A 109 -3.21 -11.01 -13.90
CA ALA A 109 -3.07 -12.09 -14.87
C ALA A 109 -1.97 -13.07 -14.46
N THR A 110 -2.21 -14.37 -14.60
CA THR A 110 -1.20 -15.42 -14.54
C THR A 110 -1.26 -16.24 -15.82
N ALA A 111 -0.10 -16.51 -16.41
CA ALA A 111 0.07 -17.48 -17.47
C ALA A 111 1.17 -18.45 -17.06
N THR A 112 0.87 -19.75 -17.00
CA THR A 112 1.81 -20.79 -16.59
C THR A 112 1.78 -21.94 -17.58
N MET A 113 2.96 -22.43 -17.95
CA MET A 113 3.19 -23.52 -18.88
C MET A 113 3.98 -24.64 -18.18
N LEU A 114 3.67 -25.89 -18.55
CA LEU A 114 4.54 -27.06 -18.39
C LEU A 114 4.90 -27.57 -19.78
N PRO A 115 5.96 -27.02 -20.42
CA PRO A 115 6.28 -27.29 -21.82
C PRO A 115 6.47 -28.78 -22.13
N ALA A 116 7.14 -29.52 -21.23
CA ALA A 116 7.38 -30.95 -21.39
C ALA A 116 6.10 -31.80 -21.45
N GLN A 117 4.99 -31.30 -20.90
CA GLN A 117 3.69 -31.99 -20.90
C GLN A 117 2.70 -31.39 -21.91
N GLY A 118 3.06 -30.31 -22.62
CA GLY A 118 2.15 -29.59 -23.50
C GLY A 118 0.93 -29.02 -22.79
N LYS A 119 1.04 -28.69 -21.49
CA LYS A 119 -0.05 -28.15 -20.67
C LYS A 119 0.21 -26.68 -20.35
N ALA A 120 -0.86 -25.90 -20.30
CA ALA A 120 -0.80 -24.51 -19.84
C ALA A 120 -2.11 -24.09 -19.19
N VAL A 121 -2.03 -23.08 -18.34
CA VAL A 121 -3.16 -22.45 -17.68
C VAL A 121 -2.99 -20.94 -17.74
N VAL A 122 -4.10 -20.25 -18.03
CA VAL A 122 -4.21 -18.80 -17.96
C VAL A 122 -5.32 -18.47 -16.96
N VAL A 123 -5.04 -17.57 -16.02
CA VAL A 123 -6.03 -17.04 -15.08
C VAL A 123 -6.02 -15.52 -15.18
N LEU A 124 -7.17 -14.95 -15.55
CA LEU A 124 -7.39 -13.51 -15.62
C LEU A 124 -8.40 -13.11 -14.56
N VAL A 125 -8.12 -12.04 -13.81
CA VAL A 125 -8.99 -11.52 -12.77
C VAL A 125 -9.13 -10.01 -12.96
N ASN A 126 -10.37 -9.53 -13.05
CA ASN A 126 -10.70 -8.10 -13.13
C ASN A 126 -10.78 -7.45 -11.74
N GLY A 127 -9.83 -7.81 -10.87
CA GLY A 127 -9.69 -7.23 -9.54
C GLY A 127 -8.24 -7.21 -9.10
N GLY A 128 -7.74 -6.04 -8.69
CA GLY A 128 -6.40 -5.90 -8.12
C GLY A 128 -6.33 -6.57 -6.74
N SER A 129 -5.18 -7.14 -6.37
CA SER A 129 -5.04 -7.83 -5.07
C SER A 129 -5.05 -6.85 -3.87
N GLY A 130 -5.79 -7.19 -2.81
CA GLY A 130 -5.77 -6.44 -1.54
C GLY A 130 -4.68 -6.90 -0.58
N VAL A 131 -4.66 -6.34 0.64
CA VAL A 131 -3.70 -6.72 1.71
C VAL A 131 -4.43 -7.44 2.83
N GLY A 132 -4.23 -8.75 2.96
CA GLY A 132 -4.89 -9.60 3.96
C GLY A 132 -6.37 -9.89 3.67
N PHE A 133 -7.05 -9.03 2.90
CA PHE A 133 -8.44 -9.13 2.52
C PHE A 133 -8.59 -8.97 1.01
N GLY A 134 -9.46 -9.79 0.39
CA GLY A 134 -9.70 -9.74 -1.06
C GLY A 134 -8.45 -9.97 -1.91
N GLU A 135 -7.51 -10.78 -1.44
CA GLU A 135 -6.33 -11.18 -2.21
C GLU A 135 -6.74 -12.05 -3.40
N THR A 136 -6.15 -11.82 -4.56
CA THR A 136 -6.44 -12.60 -5.78
C THR A 136 -5.37 -13.63 -6.10
N ALA A 137 -4.14 -13.43 -5.61
CA ALA A 137 -3.04 -14.37 -5.81
C ALA A 137 -3.37 -15.80 -5.36
N PRO A 138 -3.91 -16.05 -4.13
CA PRO A 138 -4.18 -17.43 -3.71
C PRO A 138 -5.19 -18.15 -4.60
N LEU A 139 -6.20 -17.43 -5.10
CA LEU A 139 -7.17 -17.98 -6.03
C LEU A 139 -6.50 -18.36 -7.37
N ARG A 140 -5.67 -17.46 -7.91
CA ARG A 140 -4.95 -17.68 -9.17
C ARG A 140 -3.98 -18.85 -9.06
N ASP A 141 -3.24 -18.93 -7.96
CA ASP A 141 -2.25 -19.96 -7.70
C ASP A 141 -2.92 -21.32 -7.50
N ALA A 142 -3.99 -21.40 -6.70
CA ALA A 142 -4.73 -22.63 -6.48
C ALA A 142 -5.38 -23.17 -7.77
N ILE A 143 -5.97 -22.30 -8.61
CA ILE A 143 -6.51 -22.68 -9.92
C ILE A 143 -5.39 -23.24 -10.81
N THR A 144 -4.26 -22.55 -10.86
CA THR A 144 -3.11 -22.94 -11.67
C THR A 144 -2.55 -24.29 -11.23
N ALA A 145 -2.31 -24.45 -9.93
CA ALA A 145 -1.80 -25.69 -9.35
C ALA A 145 -2.77 -26.85 -9.62
N ARG A 146 -4.06 -26.66 -9.36
CA ARG A 146 -5.08 -27.68 -9.59
C ARG A 146 -5.17 -28.11 -11.05
N ALA A 147 -5.16 -27.17 -11.98
CA ALA A 147 -5.31 -27.46 -13.40
C ALA A 147 -4.05 -28.11 -14.02
N LEU A 148 -2.86 -27.82 -13.47
CA LEU A 148 -1.59 -28.42 -13.93
C LEU A 148 -1.23 -29.71 -13.17
N GLY A 149 -1.94 -30.02 -12.08
CA GLY A 149 -1.63 -31.16 -11.22
C GLY A 149 -0.39 -30.93 -10.36
N LEU A 150 -0.15 -29.69 -9.94
CA LEU A 150 0.93 -29.29 -9.05
C LEU A 150 0.41 -29.15 -7.61
N ASP A 151 1.34 -29.14 -6.65
CA ASP A 151 1.03 -28.82 -5.27
C ASP A 151 0.70 -27.34 -5.10
N ASP A 152 -0.36 -27.04 -4.36
CA ASP A 152 -0.75 -25.67 -4.05
C ASP A 152 0.03 -25.14 -2.84
N ALA A 153 1.02 -24.28 -3.10
CA ALA A 153 1.81 -23.62 -2.05
C ALA A 153 1.11 -22.37 -1.46
N SER A 154 -0.05 -21.96 -1.99
CA SER A 154 -0.67 -20.67 -1.65
C SER A 154 -1.45 -20.66 -0.33
N SER A 155 -1.66 -21.84 0.28
CA SER A 155 -2.56 -22.10 1.41
C SER A 155 -2.12 -21.58 2.79
N GLY A 156 -1.17 -20.64 2.84
CA GLY A 156 -0.68 -20.06 4.10
C GLY A 156 -1.70 -19.17 4.83
N SER A 157 -1.52 -19.02 6.15
CA SER A 157 -2.33 -18.07 6.94
C SER A 157 -2.14 -16.63 6.47
N ARG A 158 -3.22 -15.85 6.44
CA ARG A 158 -3.22 -14.40 6.16
C ARG A 158 -3.37 -13.55 7.42
N LEU A 159 -3.25 -14.17 8.59
CA LEU A 159 -3.43 -13.48 9.87
C LEU A 159 -2.47 -12.29 10.06
N PRO A 160 -1.16 -12.39 9.72
CA PRO A 160 -0.25 -11.26 9.85
C PRO A 160 -0.64 -10.06 8.98
N GLN A 161 -0.99 -10.30 7.72
CA GLN A 161 -1.40 -9.25 6.77
C GLN A 161 -2.72 -8.61 7.20
N LYS A 162 -3.69 -9.41 7.65
CA LYS A 162 -4.95 -8.92 8.21
C LYS A 162 -4.73 -8.06 9.46
N ALA A 163 -3.90 -8.52 10.39
CA ALA A 163 -3.58 -7.80 11.61
C ALA A 163 -2.87 -6.46 11.31
N LEU A 164 -1.91 -6.47 10.37
CA LEU A 164 -1.22 -5.27 9.93
C LEU A 164 -2.19 -4.25 9.31
N PHE A 165 -3.05 -4.71 8.38
CA PHE A 165 -4.00 -3.83 7.70
C PHE A 165 -5.05 -3.26 8.67
N LEU A 166 -5.59 -4.09 9.56
CA LEU A 166 -6.51 -3.64 10.61
C LEU A 166 -5.84 -2.67 11.58
N GLY A 167 -4.59 -2.94 11.98
CA GLY A 167 -3.81 -2.02 12.81
C GLY A 167 -3.67 -0.65 12.16
N LEU A 168 -3.30 -0.61 10.88
CA LEU A 168 -3.20 0.63 10.11
C LEU A 168 -4.55 1.34 9.97
N LEU A 169 -5.64 0.59 9.83
CA LEU A 169 -6.99 1.16 9.74
C LEU A 169 -7.46 1.77 11.07
N LEU A 170 -7.05 1.19 12.19
CA LEU A 170 -7.43 1.63 13.54
C LEU A 170 -6.58 2.80 14.06
N LEU A 171 -5.31 2.88 13.66
CA LEU A 171 -4.37 3.92 14.13
C LEU A 171 -4.90 5.36 13.99
N PRO A 172 -5.52 5.77 12.86
CA PRO A 172 -6.08 7.11 12.74
C PRO A 172 -7.14 7.40 13.80
N ALA A 173 -8.05 6.46 14.06
CA ALA A 173 -9.07 6.60 15.09
C ALA A 173 -8.43 6.68 16.49
N LEU A 174 -7.39 5.88 16.76
CA LEU A 174 -6.65 5.94 18.02
C LEU A 174 -5.96 7.29 18.23
N TYR A 175 -5.36 7.89 17.20
CA TYR A 175 -4.78 9.24 17.30
C TYR A 175 -5.84 10.33 17.54
N LEU A 176 -7.01 10.22 16.91
CA LEU A 176 -8.12 11.14 17.18
C LEU A 176 -8.61 11.01 18.63
N LEU A 177 -8.82 9.78 19.12
CA LEU A 177 -9.17 9.52 20.52
C LEU A 177 -8.09 10.04 21.48
N ALA A 178 -6.81 9.85 21.17
CA ALA A 178 -5.70 10.38 21.95
C ALA A 178 -5.65 11.92 21.94
N THR A 179 -6.12 12.56 20.87
CA THR A 179 -6.25 14.03 20.77
C THR A 179 -7.35 14.53 21.69
N VAL A 180 -8.52 13.89 21.65
CA VAL A 180 -9.64 14.18 22.55
C VAL A 180 -9.22 13.95 24.01
N TRP A 181 -8.52 12.86 24.29
CA TRP A 181 -8.02 12.57 25.63
C TRP A 181 -7.00 13.61 26.11
N ALA A 182 -6.08 14.05 25.25
CA ALA A 182 -5.14 15.13 25.55
C ALA A 182 -5.86 16.44 25.91
N TRP A 183 -6.94 16.78 25.21
CA TRP A 183 -7.78 17.94 25.53
C TRP A 183 -8.46 17.83 26.90
N HIS A 184 -9.00 16.66 27.25
CA HIS A 184 -9.57 16.41 28.57
C HIS A 184 -8.51 16.51 29.68
N ARG A 185 -7.28 16.09 29.38
CA ARG A 185 -6.12 16.14 30.29
C ARG A 185 -5.28 17.42 30.14
N ARG A 186 -5.85 18.50 29.57
CA ARG A 186 -5.13 19.76 29.29
C ARG A 186 -4.42 20.37 30.49
N ALA A 187 -5.01 20.30 31.69
CA ALA A 187 -4.37 20.82 32.91
C ALA A 187 -3.05 20.09 33.22
N THR A 188 -3.04 18.76 33.11
CA THR A 188 -1.82 17.96 33.31
C THR A 188 -0.78 18.15 32.22
N ILE A 189 -1.21 18.44 30.99
CA ILE A 189 -0.30 18.73 29.88
C ILE A 189 0.36 20.10 30.07
N ARG A 190 -0.41 21.12 30.47
CA ARG A 190 0.08 22.48 30.76
C ARG A 190 1.00 22.55 31.97
N ALA A 191 0.82 21.65 32.94
CA ALA A 191 1.69 21.55 34.11
C ALA A 191 3.08 20.95 33.81
N LYS A 192 3.30 20.42 32.60
CA LYS A 192 4.60 19.83 32.22
C LYS A 192 5.67 20.92 32.13
N SER A 193 6.69 20.81 32.97
CA SER A 193 7.84 21.71 33.02
C SER A 193 9.15 20.93 33.15
N GLY A 194 10.28 21.64 33.04
CA GLY A 194 11.61 21.03 33.07
C GLY A 194 11.92 20.15 31.86
N TRP A 195 13.11 19.54 31.88
CA TRP A 195 13.64 18.74 30.76
C TRP A 195 12.73 17.58 30.36
N PHE A 196 12.28 16.77 31.32
CA PHE A 196 11.38 15.64 31.06
C PHE A 196 10.00 16.07 30.55
N GLY A 197 9.50 17.22 31.03
CA GLY A 197 8.26 17.81 30.54
C GLY A 197 8.36 18.18 29.07
N LEU A 198 9.40 18.95 28.71
CA LEU A 198 9.70 19.36 27.33
C LEU A 198 9.93 18.16 26.41
N PHE A 199 10.73 17.18 26.84
CA PHE A 199 10.93 15.94 26.09
C PHE A 199 9.58 15.25 25.80
N SER A 200 8.72 15.09 26.80
CA SER A 200 7.42 14.43 26.61
C SER A 200 6.43 15.19 25.70
N LEU A 201 6.68 16.49 25.45
CA LEU A 201 5.89 17.33 24.56
C LEU A 201 6.42 17.27 23.12
N TRP A 202 7.74 17.39 22.95
CA TRP A 202 8.38 17.50 21.64
C TRP A 202 8.76 16.15 21.00
N PHE A 203 9.14 15.17 21.81
CA PHE A 203 9.50 13.83 21.31
C PHE A 203 8.37 13.15 20.51
N PRO A 204 7.08 13.24 20.90
CA PRO A 204 5.97 12.77 20.07
C PRO A 204 5.92 13.42 18.68
N LEU A 205 6.21 14.72 18.57
CA LEU A 205 6.21 15.41 17.27
C LEU A 205 7.35 14.89 16.39
N LEU A 206 8.55 14.75 16.97
CA LEU A 206 9.70 14.18 16.25
C LEU A 206 9.40 12.76 15.76
N THR A 207 8.93 11.89 16.66
CA THR A 207 8.67 10.48 16.33
C THR A 207 7.52 10.29 15.36
N THR A 208 6.42 11.03 15.50
CA THR A 208 5.30 10.98 14.53
C THR A 208 5.68 11.58 13.18
N GLY A 209 6.53 12.62 13.16
CA GLY A 209 7.09 13.19 11.92
C GLY A 209 8.02 12.21 11.20
N VAL A 210 8.94 11.58 11.93
CA VAL A 210 9.80 10.52 11.37
C VAL A 210 8.97 9.34 10.89
N ALA A 211 7.99 8.89 11.66
CA ALA A 211 7.09 7.81 11.26
C ALA A 211 6.30 8.18 10.00
N ALA A 212 5.78 9.41 9.89
CA ALA A 212 5.10 9.88 8.69
C ALA A 212 6.02 9.85 7.46
N TRP A 213 7.26 10.32 7.58
CA TRP A 213 8.24 10.22 6.50
C TRP A 213 8.55 8.77 6.13
N VAL A 214 8.73 7.89 7.12
CA VAL A 214 9.00 6.47 6.88
C VAL A 214 7.85 5.81 6.13
N VAL A 215 6.61 6.02 6.60
CA VAL A 215 5.40 5.38 6.08
C VAL A 215 5.00 5.92 4.71
N LEU A 216 5.17 7.22 4.46
CA LEU A 216 4.75 7.85 3.20
C LEU A 216 5.83 7.88 2.13
N SER A 217 7.11 7.82 2.50
CA SER A 217 8.21 8.01 1.56
C SER A 217 9.25 6.90 1.62
N LEU A 218 9.94 6.72 2.75
CA LEU A 218 11.10 5.82 2.81
C LEU A 218 10.71 4.38 2.49
N ALA A 219 9.80 3.79 3.26
CA ALA A 219 9.42 2.39 3.10
C ALA A 219 8.80 2.10 1.72
N PRO A 220 7.82 2.88 1.22
CA PRO A 220 7.28 2.70 -0.14
C PRO A 220 8.35 2.77 -1.25
N THR A 221 9.32 3.68 -1.11
CA THR A 221 10.38 3.83 -2.12
C THR A 221 11.37 2.68 -2.10
N LEU A 222 11.75 2.19 -0.90
CA LEU A 222 12.66 1.06 -0.74
C LEU A 222 12.11 -0.24 -1.34
N ILE A 223 10.78 -0.42 -1.32
CA ILE A 223 10.11 -1.57 -1.93
C ILE A 223 9.75 -1.35 -3.42
N GLY A 224 10.22 -0.25 -4.03
CA GLY A 224 9.97 0.07 -5.44
C GLY A 224 8.52 0.47 -5.76
N SER A 225 7.69 0.72 -4.75
CA SER A 225 6.29 1.11 -4.90
C SER A 225 6.01 2.44 -4.20
N PRO A 226 6.38 3.60 -4.79
CA PRO A 226 6.10 4.90 -4.22
C PRO A 226 4.62 5.09 -3.89
N LEU A 227 4.29 5.99 -2.95
CA LEU A 227 2.91 6.19 -2.48
C LEU A 227 1.90 6.46 -3.62
N GLY A 228 2.33 7.14 -4.69
CA GLY A 228 1.50 7.35 -5.88
C GLY A 228 1.17 6.05 -6.62
N THR A 229 2.09 5.09 -6.67
CA THR A 229 1.83 3.74 -7.19
C THR A 229 0.91 2.98 -6.26
N ILE A 230 1.19 2.97 -4.95
CA ILE A 230 0.32 2.30 -3.96
C ILE A 230 -1.11 2.83 -4.08
N SER A 231 -1.30 4.15 -4.13
CA SER A 231 -2.64 4.75 -4.20
C SER A 231 -3.40 4.44 -5.49
N ARG A 232 -2.70 4.08 -6.59
CA ARG A 232 -3.32 3.65 -7.84
C ARG A 232 -3.73 2.18 -7.81
N PHE A 233 -2.93 1.32 -7.21
CA PHE A 233 -3.18 -0.13 -7.18
C PHE A 233 -4.00 -0.59 -5.97
N GLN A 234 -3.81 0.08 -4.82
CA GLN A 234 -4.39 -0.22 -3.51
C GLN A 234 -4.80 1.10 -2.82
N PRO A 235 -5.86 1.76 -3.30
CA PRO A 235 -6.25 3.09 -2.81
C PRO A 235 -6.65 3.10 -1.33
N ASP A 236 -7.23 2.02 -0.82
CA ASP A 236 -7.52 1.83 0.60
C ASP A 236 -6.26 1.84 1.48
N LEU A 237 -5.21 1.13 1.06
CA LEU A 237 -3.91 1.16 1.74
C LEU A 237 -3.31 2.57 1.68
N GLY A 238 -3.32 3.22 0.52
CA GLY A 238 -2.86 4.60 0.35
C GLY A 238 -3.55 5.57 1.30
N VAL A 239 -4.88 5.46 1.43
CA VAL A 239 -5.69 6.23 2.39
C VAL A 239 -5.30 5.90 3.83
N ALA A 240 -5.17 4.63 4.20
CA ALA A 240 -4.83 4.22 5.57
C ALA A 240 -3.43 4.71 5.99
N LEU A 241 -2.43 4.62 5.10
CA LEU A 241 -1.07 5.15 5.32
C LEU A 241 -1.11 6.67 5.52
N THR A 242 -1.80 7.38 4.63
CA THR A 242 -1.92 8.84 4.66
C THR A 242 -2.66 9.32 5.91
N ALA A 243 -3.81 8.72 6.21
CA ALA A 243 -4.60 9.05 7.40
C ALA A 243 -3.79 8.81 8.68
N THR A 244 -3.04 7.71 8.76
CA THR A 244 -2.20 7.40 9.93
C THR A 244 -1.11 8.44 10.13
N ALA A 245 -0.39 8.79 9.06
CA ALA A 245 0.67 9.79 9.11
C ALA A 245 0.14 11.18 9.50
N VAL A 246 -0.96 11.62 8.87
CA VAL A 246 -1.56 12.94 9.13
C VAL A 246 -2.11 13.02 10.55
N THR A 247 -2.93 12.05 10.97
CA THR A 247 -3.53 12.07 12.31
C THR A 247 -2.49 11.94 13.43
N GLY A 248 -1.41 11.18 13.21
CA GLY A 248 -0.31 11.08 14.16
C GLY A 248 0.40 12.41 14.38
N VAL A 249 0.75 13.11 13.29
CA VAL A 249 1.39 14.43 13.36
C VAL A 249 0.43 15.47 13.95
N LEU A 250 -0.84 15.49 13.53
CA LEU A 250 -1.86 16.39 14.06
C LEU A 250 -2.11 16.18 15.56
N TRP A 251 -2.12 14.93 16.03
CA TRP A 251 -2.20 14.62 17.46
C TRP A 251 -1.02 15.23 18.23
N ALA A 252 0.21 15.05 17.73
CA ALA A 252 1.41 15.60 18.38
C ALA A 252 1.40 17.14 18.39
N LEU A 253 1.02 17.78 17.27
CA LEU A 253 0.86 19.24 17.19
C LEU A 253 -0.25 19.73 18.13
N GLY A 254 -1.39 19.05 18.17
CA GLY A 254 -2.50 19.37 19.07
C GLY A 254 -2.07 19.34 20.54
N ARG A 255 -1.22 18.40 20.93
CA ARG A 255 -0.64 18.37 22.28
C ARG A 255 0.24 19.58 22.57
N LEU A 256 1.03 20.05 21.62
CA LEU A 256 1.84 21.26 21.76
C LEU A 256 0.95 22.50 21.88
N VAL A 257 -0.07 22.62 21.02
CA VAL A 257 -1.05 23.72 21.09
C VAL A 257 -1.69 23.77 22.48
N VAL A 258 -2.15 22.63 23.01
CA VAL A 258 -2.76 22.57 24.36
C VAL A 258 -1.79 23.01 25.45
N ALA A 259 -0.50 22.65 25.33
CA ALA A 259 0.53 23.00 26.30
C ALA A 259 0.82 24.52 26.31
N TYR A 260 0.87 25.16 25.14
CA TYR A 260 1.30 26.56 25.00
C TYR A 260 0.17 27.60 24.96
N THR A 261 -1.09 27.19 24.79
CA THR A 261 -2.26 28.11 24.74
C THR A 261 -3.01 28.25 26.07
N GLY A 262 -2.42 27.79 27.18
CA GLY A 262 -2.99 27.98 28.52
C GLY A 262 -2.56 29.30 29.15
N ASP A 263 -3.53 30.12 29.60
CA ASP A 263 -3.31 31.40 30.28
C ASP A 263 -2.31 31.29 31.44
N GLY A 264 -1.06 31.65 31.15
CA GLY A 264 0.05 31.77 32.09
C GLY A 264 0.61 33.19 32.13
N ARG A 265 -0.23 34.22 31.98
CA ARG A 265 0.13 35.57 32.45
C ARG A 265 -0.32 35.68 33.92
N PRO A 266 0.59 35.91 34.88
CA PRO A 266 0.17 36.18 36.24
C PRO A 266 -0.72 37.42 36.21
N ARG A 267 -1.95 37.30 36.69
CA ARG A 267 -2.74 38.47 37.09
C ARG A 267 -1.91 39.16 38.16
N LEU A 268 -1.23 40.24 37.78
CA LEU A 268 -0.67 41.21 38.71
C LEU A 268 -1.79 41.55 39.69
N ARG A 269 -1.72 41.00 40.91
CA ARG A 269 -2.48 41.52 42.03
C ARG A 269 -1.96 42.93 42.24
N ALA A 270 -2.71 43.92 41.74
CA ALA A 270 -2.57 45.29 42.18
C ALA A 270 -2.96 45.31 43.67
N SER A 271 -1.99 45.11 44.55
CA SER A 271 -2.12 45.51 45.95
C SER A 271 -2.08 47.03 45.98
N THR A 272 -3.24 47.60 46.28
CA THR A 272 -3.57 49.00 46.52
C THR A 272 -2.47 49.75 47.30
N PRO A 273 -2.15 51.01 46.96
CA PRO A 273 -1.21 51.81 47.73
C PRO A 273 -1.88 52.25 49.04
N ALA A 274 -1.22 51.98 50.17
CA ALA A 274 -1.59 52.56 51.45
C ALA A 274 -1.32 54.07 51.41
N GLY A 275 -2.40 54.87 51.50
CA GLY A 275 -2.32 56.33 51.68
C GLY A 275 -2.00 56.72 53.12
N PRO A 276 -1.50 57.95 53.37
CA PRO A 276 -0.78 58.33 54.59
C PRO A 276 -1.61 59.11 55.64
N ALA A 277 -0.95 59.35 56.79
CA ALA A 277 -1.19 60.38 57.83
C ALA A 277 -2.29 60.10 58.88
N SER A 278 -2.21 60.38 60.19
CA SER A 278 -1.28 61.07 61.15
C SER A 278 -1.96 60.98 62.57
N PRO A 279 -1.57 61.72 63.63
CA PRO A 279 -0.35 61.77 64.46
C PRO A 279 -0.66 61.44 65.97
N PRO A 280 0.26 61.64 66.96
CA PRO A 280 0.11 61.07 68.32
C PRO A 280 -0.63 61.99 69.30
N GLY A 281 -1.29 61.39 70.30
CA GLY A 281 -1.91 62.07 71.44
C GLY A 281 -1.26 61.72 72.78
N PRO A 282 -1.38 62.58 73.82
CA PRO A 282 -0.39 62.77 74.87
C PRO A 282 -0.58 61.87 76.11
N GLY A 283 0.45 61.86 76.97
CA GLY A 283 0.58 60.99 78.14
C GLY A 283 -0.20 61.37 79.41
N GLY A 284 0.04 60.55 80.43
CA GLY A 284 -0.46 60.55 81.81
C GLY A 284 -0.58 59.07 82.24
N VAL A 285 0.01 58.56 83.31
CA VAL A 285 0.54 59.08 84.58
C VAL A 285 1.83 58.34 84.92
#